data_AF-A0A533V748-F1
#
_entry.id   AF-A0A533V748-F1
#
_cell.length_a   1.000
_cell.length_b   1.000
_cell.length_c   1.000
_cell.angle_alpha   90.00
_cell.angle_beta   90.00
_cell.angle_gamma   90.00
#
_symmetry.space_group_name_H-M   'P 1'
#
loop_
_entity.id
_entity.type
_entity.pdbx_description
1 polymer ?
#
loop_
_entity_poly.entity_id
_entity_poly.type
_entity_poly.pdbx_seq_one_letter_code
_entity_poly.pdbx_strand_id
1 'polypeptide(L)'
;MNKTKNHKSTERIFLLCDQCFWAVTCLDKIYLREIIGKNNKCPFCSQDQLSSFPVMPNDSFTYSYSKKRGIELNFSIRKIK
;
A
#
# COMPACT_ATOMS: atom_id res chain seq x y z
N MET A 1 24.98 25.96 12.84
CA MET A 1 23.91 25.00 13.20
C MET A 1 22.78 25.14 12.18
N ASN A 2 22.87 24.46 11.04
CA ASN A 2 21.88 24.59 9.97
C ASN A 2 20.91 23.40 10.03
N LYS A 3 19.68 23.65 10.47
CA LYS A 3 18.56 22.70 10.41
C LYS A 3 18.14 22.52 8.94
N THR A 4 18.74 21.56 8.24
CA THR A 4 18.24 21.09 6.96
C THR A 4 16.92 20.36 7.17
N LYS A 5 15.87 20.85 6.51
CA LYS A 5 14.48 20.40 6.62
C LYS A 5 14.39 18.90 6.35
N ASN A 6 13.86 18.15 7.32
CA ASN A 6 13.54 16.72 7.22
C ASN A 6 12.75 16.46 5.94
N HIS A 7 13.36 15.73 5.00
CA HIS A 7 12.66 15.19 3.84
C HIS A 7 11.55 14.28 4.38
N LYS A 8 10.28 14.72 4.28
CA LYS A 8 9.13 13.87 4.62
C LYS A 8 9.31 12.55 3.87
N SER A 9 9.55 11.48 4.60
CA SER A 9 9.56 10.12 4.07
C SER A 9 8.12 9.75 3.70
N THR A 10 7.66 10.22 2.53
CA THR A 10 6.42 9.78 1.88
C THR A 10 6.63 8.39 1.32
N GLU A 11 6.86 7.44 2.22
CA GLU A 11 6.93 6.03 1.86
C GLU A 11 5.52 5.58 1.55
N ARG A 12 5.25 5.37 0.26
CA ARG A 12 3.95 4.86 -0.20
C ARG A 12 4.02 3.35 -0.18
N ILE A 13 3.04 2.72 0.45
CA ILE A 13 3.00 1.28 0.63
C ILE A 13 1.66 0.79 0.11
N PHE A 14 1.69 -0.24 -0.71
CA PHE A 14 0.49 -1.00 -1.00
C PHE A 14 0.38 -2.16 -0.02
N LEU A 15 -0.84 -2.40 0.44
CA LEU A 15 -1.17 -3.49 1.33
C LEU A 15 -2.21 -4.39 0.70
N LEU A 16 -2.04 -5.69 0.94
CA LEU A 16 -2.94 -6.74 0.50
C LEU A 16 -3.22 -7.68 1.68
N CYS A 17 -4.48 -8.02 1.90
CA CYS A 17 -4.83 -9.13 2.77
C CYS A 17 -4.85 -10.44 1.98
N ASP A 18 -4.05 -11.41 2.42
CA ASP A 18 -3.91 -12.70 1.74
C ASP A 18 -5.14 -13.61 1.93
N GLN A 19 -6.02 -13.26 2.88
CA GLN A 19 -7.22 -14.02 3.23
C GLN A 19 -8.46 -13.56 2.47
N CYS A 20 -8.72 -12.25 2.45
CA CYS A 20 -9.94 -11.70 1.85
C CYS A 20 -9.69 -10.82 0.63
N PHE A 21 -8.44 -10.70 0.18
CA PHE A 21 -8.06 -9.93 -1.01
C PHE A 21 -8.35 -8.42 -0.93
N TRP A 22 -8.71 -7.91 0.24
CA TRP A 22 -8.80 -6.48 0.51
C TRP A 22 -7.43 -5.83 0.30
N ALA A 23 -7.41 -4.69 -0.38
CA ALA A 23 -6.18 -3.99 -0.68
C ALA A 23 -6.33 -2.47 -0.55
N VAL A 24 -5.24 -1.78 -0.20
CA VAL A 24 -5.19 -0.32 -0.07
C VAL A 24 -3.80 0.21 -0.42
N THR A 25 -3.73 1.43 -0.93
CA THR A 25 -2.46 2.17 -1.06
C THR A 25 -2.39 3.27 -0.02
N CYS A 26 -1.43 3.14 0.89
CA CYS A 26 -1.11 4.11 1.91
C CYS A 26 -0.14 5.13 1.33
N LEU A 27 -0.53 6.41 1.27
CA LEU A 27 0.31 7.48 0.73
C LEU A 27 1.27 8.08 1.79
N ASP A 28 1.01 7.79 3.07
CA ASP A 28 1.83 8.18 4.19
C ASP A 28 1.82 7.13 5.32
N LYS A 29 2.75 7.30 6.28
CA LYS A 29 2.88 6.43 7.45
C LYS A 29 1.80 6.67 8.52
N ILE A 30 1.04 7.76 8.42
CA ILE A 30 0.00 8.10 9.39
C ILE A 30 -1.16 7.13 9.21
N TYR A 31 -1.58 6.92 7.96
CA TYR A 31 -2.67 6.00 7.62
C TYR A 31 -2.38 4.55 8.07
N LEU A 32 -1.13 4.10 7.92
CA LEU A 32 -0.70 2.78 8.41
C LEU A 32 -0.84 2.65 9.93
N ARG A 33 -0.43 3.68 10.68
CA ARG A 33 -0.51 3.67 12.14
C ARG A 33 -1.94 3.76 12.64
N GLU A 34 -2.78 4.57 12.00
CA GLU A 34 -4.16 4.81 12.43
C GLU A 34 -5.09 3.64 12.12
N ILE A 35 -4.99 3.06 10.92
CA ILE A 35 -5.91 2.00 10.48
C ILE A 35 -5.42 0.61 10.88
N ILE A 36 -4.12 0.36 10.76
CA ILE A 36 -3.56 -0.99 10.89
C ILE A 36 -2.74 -1.13 12.19
N GLY A 37 -2.14 -0.03 12.65
CA GLY A 37 -1.16 0.00 13.74
C GLY A 37 -1.65 -0.44 15.11
N LYS A 38 -2.95 -0.66 15.34
CA LYS A 38 -3.41 -1.23 16.61
C LYS A 38 -3.15 -2.74 16.70
N ASN A 39 -3.49 -3.50 15.67
CA ASN A 39 -3.44 -4.97 15.74
C ASN A 39 -2.80 -5.64 14.52
N ASN A 40 -2.30 -4.89 13.53
CA ASN A 40 -1.83 -5.41 12.24
C ASN A 40 -2.87 -6.31 11.52
N LYS A 41 -4.15 -6.05 11.76
CA LYS A 41 -5.27 -6.83 11.22
C LYS A 41 -5.87 -6.16 10.00
N CYS A 42 -6.30 -6.98 9.05
CA CYS A 42 -7.14 -6.56 7.96
C CYS A 42 -8.43 -5.92 8.51
N PRO A 43 -8.79 -4.69 8.13
CA PRO A 43 -10.00 -4.04 8.61
C PRO A 43 -11.28 -4.69 8.08
N PHE A 44 -11.18 -5.55 7.06
CA PHE A 44 -12.31 -6.22 6.43
C PHE A 44 -12.60 -7.60 7.05
N CYS A 45 -11.59 -8.46 7.21
CA CYS A 45 -11.78 -9.83 7.71
C CYS A 45 -11.14 -10.11 9.07
N SER A 46 -10.51 -9.11 9.70
CA SER A 46 -9.84 -9.20 11.01
C SER A 46 -8.70 -10.23 11.11
N GLN A 47 -8.23 -10.76 9.98
CA GLN A 47 -7.06 -11.64 9.88
C GLN A 47 -5.77 -10.81 9.89
N ASP A 48 -4.68 -11.38 10.37
CA ASP A 48 -3.37 -10.73 10.54
C ASP A 48 -2.39 -10.96 9.37
N GLN A 49 -2.82 -11.68 8.33
CA GLN A 49 -2.04 -11.89 7.12
C GLN A 49 -2.22 -10.73 6.14
N LEU A 50 -1.33 -9.75 6.29
CA LEU A 50 -1.18 -8.61 5.42
C LEU A 50 0.19 -8.65 4.73
N SER A 51 0.17 -8.76 3.41
CA SER A 51 1.33 -8.56 2.55
C SER A 51 1.50 -7.08 2.23
N SER A 52 2.74 -6.60 2.20
CA SER A 52 3.07 -5.20 1.90
C SER A 52 4.18 -5.09 0.87
N PHE A 53 4.09 -4.11 -0.01
CA PHE A 53 5.17 -3.79 -0.94
C PHE A 53 5.28 -2.28 -1.18
N PRO A 54 6.51 -1.76 -1.36
CA PRO A 54 6.74 -0.34 -1.61
C PRO A 54 6.21 0.05 -2.99
N VAL A 55 5.69 1.28 -3.10
CA VAL A 55 5.24 1.87 -4.36
C VAL A 55 5.98 3.18 -4.58
N MET A 56 6.59 3.37 -5.76
CA MET A 56 7.29 4.62 -6.04
C MET A 56 6.30 5.77 -6.31
N PRO A 57 6.70 7.03 -6.04
CA PRO A 57 5.82 8.18 -6.28
C PRO A 57 5.33 8.33 -7.72
N ASN A 58 6.15 7.87 -8.67
CA ASN A 58 5.93 7.85 -10.10
C ASN A 58 5.33 6.54 -10.61
N ASP A 59 4.95 5.60 -9.74
CA ASP A 59 4.28 4.38 -10.18
C ASP A 59 2.79 4.65 -10.44
N SER A 60 2.31 4.06 -11.53
CA SER A 60 0.90 3.75 -11.76
C SER A 60 0.74 2.24 -11.69
N PHE A 61 -0.32 1.79 -11.04
CA PHE A 61 -0.66 0.39 -11.04
C PHE A 61 -2.13 0.19 -11.41
N THR A 62 -2.42 -0.94 -12.05
CA THR A 62 -3.79 -1.42 -12.26
C THR A 62 -4.04 -2.60 -11.34
N TYR A 63 -5.21 -2.60 -10.71
CA TYR A 63 -5.71 -3.72 -9.93
C TYR A 63 -6.80 -4.46 -10.72
N SER A 64 -6.67 -5.78 -10.84
CA SER A 64 -7.73 -6.62 -11.41
C SER A 64 -7.85 -7.92 -10.63
N TYR A 65 -9.07 -8.40 -10.45
CA TYR A 65 -9.37 -9.68 -9.79
C TYR A 65 -10.13 -10.60 -10.75
N SER A 66 -9.73 -11.87 -10.80
CA SER A 66 -10.52 -12.93 -11.44
C SER A 66 -10.47 -14.23 -10.64
N LYS A 67 -11.54 -15.03 -10.68
CA LYS A 67 -11.57 -16.34 -10.01
C LYS A 67 -10.47 -17.29 -10.51
N LYS A 68 -10.03 -17.16 -11.76
CA LYS A 68 -9.03 -18.04 -12.38
C LYS A 68 -7.59 -17.61 -12.06
N ARG A 69 -7.32 -16.30 -11.98
CA ARG A 69 -5.96 -15.76 -11.83
C ARG A 69 -5.68 -15.15 -10.47
N GLY A 70 -6.69 -15.03 -9.61
CA GLY A 70 -6.58 -14.30 -8.35
C GLY A 70 -6.45 -12.80 -8.58
N ILE A 71 -5.61 -12.15 -7.79
CA ILE A 71 -5.28 -10.74 -7.93
C ILE A 71 -4.12 -10.58 -8.89
N GLU A 72 -4.30 -9.72 -9.87
CA GLU A 72 -3.22 -9.26 -10.75
C GLU A 72 -3.00 -7.76 -10.52
N LEU A 73 -1.74 -7.42 -10.26
CA LEU A 73 -1.25 -6.06 -10.12
C LEU A 73 -0.22 -5.80 -11.21
N ASN A 74 -0.49 -4.83 -12.08
CA ASN A 74 0.47 -4.41 -13.10
C ASN A 74 1.05 -3.05 -12.74
N PHE A 75 2.35 -2.99 -12.49
CA PHE A 75 3.07 -1.75 -12.23
C PHE A 75 3.61 -1.16 -13.54
N SER A 76 3.56 0.16 -13.62
CA SER A 76 4.00 0.94 -14.77
C SER A 76 4.50 2.29 -14.29
N ILE A 77 5.42 2.90 -15.04
CA ILE A 77 5.85 4.27 -14.76
C ILE A 77 4.75 5.21 -15.28
N ARG A 78 4.28 6.12 -14.42
CA ARG A 78 3.37 7.21 -14.82
C ARG A 78 4.04 8.01 -15.92
N LYS A 79 3.45 8.00 -17.12
CA LYS A 79 3.81 8.95 -18.16
C LYS A 79 3.28 10.32 -17.72
N ILE A 80 4.18 11.21 -17.31
CA ILE A 80 3.85 12.63 -17.14
C ILE A 80 3.55 13.14 -18.55
N LYS A 81 2.30 13.56 -18.78
CA LYS A 81 1.87 14.17 -20.03
C LYS A 81 2.12 15.66 -20.00
#